data_AF-A0A348PTG5-F1
#
_entry.id   AF-A0A348PTG5-F1
#
_cell.length_a   1.000
_cell.length_b   1.000
_cell.length_c   1.000
_cell.angle_alpha   90.00
_cell.angle_beta   90.00
_cell.angle_gamma   90.00
#
_symmetry.space_group_name_H-M   'P 1'
#
loop_
_entity.id
_entity.type
_entity.pdbx_description
1 polymer ?
#
loop_
_entity_poly.entity_id
_entity_poly.type
_entity_poly.pdbx_seq_one_letter_code
_entity_poly.pdbx_strand_id
1 'polypeptide(L)'
;MIAIVIFLALIGALTGLEKASKDKQMGRRAFFGFVSLAWLPLLALASLDLMRLEGTDLNSQNTIVWLAFWFLLMSYPLFTRVTWRLNDVGKGRFWGYLALVPYLNFFVFVYLCLLPTKSEKAEV
;
A
#
# COMPACT_ATOMS: atom_id res chain seq x y z
N MET A 1 -14.37 -6.19 -16.82
CA MET A 1 -13.06 -6.80 -16.47
C MET A 1 -12.33 -6.04 -15.37
N ILE A 2 -11.99 -4.75 -15.54
CA ILE A 2 -11.27 -3.96 -14.51
C ILE A 2 -12.02 -3.91 -13.17
N ALA A 3 -13.34 -3.72 -13.17
CA ALA A 3 -14.14 -3.74 -11.94
C ALA A 3 -14.03 -5.07 -11.16
N ILE A 4 -13.93 -6.20 -11.86
CA ILE A 4 -13.74 -7.52 -11.24
C ILE A 4 -12.35 -7.60 -10.60
N VAL A 5 -11.32 -7.11 -11.30
CA VAL A 5 -9.94 -7.06 -10.77
C VAL A 5 -9.86 -6.19 -9.52
N ILE A 6 -10.51 -5.01 -9.53
CA ILE A 6 -10.58 -4.12 -8.36
C ILE A 6 -11.32 -4.78 -7.21
N PHE A 7 -12.44 -5.46 -7.48
CA PHE A 7 -13.20 -6.18 -6.45
C PHE A 7 -12.39 -7.32 -5.82
N LEU A 8 -11.68 -8.11 -6.64
CA LEU A 8 -10.77 -9.15 -6.16
C LEU A 8 -9.60 -8.57 -5.37
N ALA A 9 -9.07 -7.41 -5.78
CA ALA A 9 -8.05 -6.70 -5.03
C ALA A 9 -8.60 -6.29 -3.64
N LEU A 10 -9.83 -5.77 -3.55
CA LEU A 10 -10.45 -5.45 -2.26
C LEU A 10 -10.58 -6.68 -1.36
N ILE A 11 -11.00 -7.83 -1.91
CA ILE A 11 -11.05 -9.11 -1.16
C ILE A 11 -9.66 -9.49 -0.65
N GLY A 12 -8.63 -9.38 -1.48
CA GLY A 12 -7.24 -9.62 -1.09
C GLY A 12 -6.80 -8.73 0.07
N ALA A 13 -7.17 -7.45 0.04
CA ALA A 13 -6.81 -6.48 1.06
C ALA A 13 -7.48 -6.80 2.41
N LEU A 14 -8.78 -7.06 2.37
CA LEU A 14 -9.56 -7.45 3.55
C LEU A 14 -9.03 -8.76 4.15
N THR A 15 -8.71 -9.74 3.30
CA THR A 15 -8.13 -11.01 3.73
C THR A 15 -6.76 -10.80 4.39
N GLY A 16 -5.93 -9.91 3.83
CA GLY A 16 -4.63 -9.54 4.41
C GLY A 16 -4.76 -8.83 5.76
N LEU A 17 -5.79 -8.00 5.96
CA LEU A 17 -6.07 -7.36 7.24
C LEU A 17 -6.59 -8.33 8.30
N GLU A 18 -7.42 -9.29 7.90
CA GLU A 18 -8.09 -10.19 8.83
C GLU A 18 -7.23 -11.38 9.24
N LYS A 19 -6.57 -12.03 8.26
CA LYS A 19 -5.82 -13.29 8.45
C LYS A 19 -4.36 -13.09 8.83
N ALA A 20 -3.83 -11.88 8.76
CA ALA A 20 -2.46 -11.62 9.19
C ALA A 20 -2.27 -11.96 10.67
N SER A 21 -1.16 -12.64 10.99
CA SER A 21 -0.77 -12.96 12.36
C SER A 21 -0.74 -11.70 13.24
N LYS A 22 -1.37 -11.79 14.41
CA LYS A 22 -1.42 -10.72 15.41
C LYS A 22 -0.08 -10.51 16.13
N ASP A 23 0.76 -11.53 16.15
CA ASP A 23 2.03 -11.52 16.88
C ASP A 23 3.20 -11.04 16.00
N LYS A 24 3.05 -11.14 14.67
CA LYS A 24 4.05 -10.63 13.74
C LYS A 24 4.09 -9.10 13.75
N GLN A 25 5.30 -8.57 13.84
CA GLN A 25 5.62 -7.16 13.83
C GLN A 25 6.52 -6.82 12.64
N MET A 26 6.46 -5.57 12.19
CA MET A 26 7.30 -5.08 11.11
C MET A 26 7.82 -3.68 11.44
N GLY A 27 9.15 -3.57 11.51
CA GLY A 27 9.82 -2.30 11.78
C GLY A 27 9.64 -1.28 10.65
N ARG A 28 9.82 0.00 11.01
CA ARG A 28 9.62 1.16 10.13
C ARG A 28 10.33 1.05 8.78
N ARG A 29 11.64 0.79 8.78
CA ARG A 29 12.47 0.78 7.55
C ARG A 29 12.03 -0.29 6.57
N ALA A 30 11.75 -1.49 7.08
CA ALA A 30 11.27 -2.59 6.26
C ALA A 30 9.89 -2.27 5.66
N PHE A 31 8.98 -1.70 6.47
CA PHE A 31 7.65 -1.32 6.00
C PHE A 31 7.72 -0.22 4.93
N PHE A 32 8.53 0.81 5.17
CA PHE A 32 8.76 1.88 4.20
C PHE A 32 9.30 1.36 2.87
N GLY A 33 10.31 0.47 2.91
CA GLY A 33 10.85 -0.15 1.69
C GLY A 33 9.80 -0.94 0.93
N PHE A 34 8.96 -1.71 1.63
CA PHE A 34 7.88 -2.48 1.01
C PHE A 34 6.80 -1.59 0.39
N VAL A 35 6.33 -0.57 1.12
CA VAL A 35 5.33 0.38 0.62
C VAL A 35 5.87 1.14 -0.59
N SER A 36 7.13 1.60 -0.54
CA SER A 36 7.76 2.30 -1.67
C SER A 36 7.76 1.43 -2.94
N LEU A 37 8.03 0.14 -2.80
CA LEU A 37 7.99 -0.82 -3.90
C LEU A 37 6.56 -1.03 -4.43
N ALA A 38 5.57 -1.12 -3.53
CA ALA A 38 4.16 -1.22 -3.91
C ALA A 38 3.67 0.01 -4.69
N TRP A 39 4.24 1.19 -4.39
CA TRP A 39 3.90 2.48 -4.98
C TRP A 39 4.65 2.78 -6.28
N LEU A 40 5.67 2.00 -6.63
CA LEU A 40 6.55 2.26 -7.77
C LEU A 40 5.78 2.43 -9.09
N PRO A 41 4.75 1.63 -9.42
CA PRO A 41 3.99 1.85 -10.66
C PRO A 41 3.18 3.15 -10.68
N LEU A 42 2.75 3.65 -9.52
CA LEU A 42 2.09 4.95 -9.43
C LEU A 42 3.08 6.09 -9.67
N LEU A 43 4.30 5.98 -9.16
CA LEU A 43 5.36 6.95 -9.43
C LEU A 43 5.75 6.94 -10.92
N ALA A 44 5.86 5.76 -11.53
CA ALA A 44 6.12 5.63 -12.96
C ALA A 44 4.99 6.27 -13.79
N LEU A 45 3.72 6.08 -13.39
CA LEU A 45 2.57 6.72 -14.01
C LEU A 45 2.63 8.25 -13.91
N ALA A 46 2.93 8.79 -12.73
CA ALA A 46 3.08 10.23 -12.54
C ALA A 46 4.17 10.81 -13.45
N SER A 47 5.30 10.12 -13.61
CA SER A 47 6.36 10.53 -14.53
C SER A 47 5.91 10.51 -16.00
N LEU A 48 5.16 9.49 -16.43
CA LEU A 48 4.62 9.42 -17.79
C LEU A 48 3.62 10.56 -18.06
N ASP A 49 2.82 10.93 -17.07
CA ASP A 49 1.89 12.06 -17.17
C ASP A 49 2.65 13.39 -17.30
N LEU A 50 3.76 13.58 -16.59
CA LEU A 50 4.63 14.76 -16.77
C LEU A 50 5.23 14.83 -18.17
N MET A 51 5.76 13.72 -18.70
CA MET A 51 6.33 13.67 -20.06
C MET A 51 5.28 13.98 -21.14
N ARG A 52 4.03 13.60 -20.92
CA ARG A 52 2.90 13.95 -21.81
C ARG A 52 2.56 15.42 -21.78
N LEU A 53 2.59 16.03 -20.59
CA LEU A 53 2.39 17.48 -20.44
C LEU A 53 3.48 18.27 -21.16
N GLU A 54 4.69 17.71 -21.27
CA GLU A 54 5.80 18.27 -22.06
C GLU A 54 5.65 18.04 -23.58
N GLY A 55 4.58 17.37 -24.04
CA GLY A 55 4.32 17.11 -25.45
C GLY A 55 4.94 15.83 -26.00
N THR A 56 5.44 14.94 -25.13
CA THR A 56 5.92 13.62 -25.56
C THR A 56 4.75 12.71 -25.87
N ASP A 57 4.67 12.22 -27.10
CA ASP A 57 3.63 11.29 -27.51
C ASP A 57 3.95 9.87 -27.03
N LEU A 58 3.32 9.50 -25.91
CA LEU A 58 3.52 8.21 -25.25
C LEU A 58 2.30 7.32 -25.45
N ASN A 59 2.49 6.14 -26.05
CA ASN A 59 1.43 5.14 -26.14
C ASN A 59 1.18 4.51 -24.75
N SER A 60 0.04 4.85 -24.14
CA SER A 60 -0.39 4.28 -22.85
C SER A 60 -1.55 3.29 -22.99
N GLN A 61 -1.71 2.67 -24.16
CA GLN A 61 -2.70 1.61 -24.29
C GLN A 61 -2.40 0.52 -23.25
N ASN A 62 -3.42 0.17 -22.48
CA ASN A 62 -3.40 -0.85 -21.41
C ASN A 62 -2.71 -0.47 -20.09
N THR A 63 -2.21 0.75 -19.90
CA THR A 63 -1.55 1.13 -18.64
C THR A 63 -2.48 0.95 -17.43
N ILE A 64 -3.77 1.30 -17.56
CA ILE A 64 -4.79 1.09 -16.52
C ILE A 64 -5.00 -0.39 -16.21
N VAL A 65 -4.93 -1.26 -17.23
CA VAL A 65 -5.10 -2.70 -17.08
C VAL A 65 -3.92 -3.29 -16.29
N TRP A 66 -2.69 -2.94 -16.68
CA TRP A 66 -1.48 -3.36 -15.97
C TRP A 66 -1.48 -2.88 -14.52
N LEU A 67 -1.89 -1.64 -14.27
CA LEU A 67 -2.01 -1.09 -12.93
C LEU A 67 -3.04 -1.86 -12.08
N ALA A 68 -4.19 -2.20 -12.65
CA ALA A 68 -5.21 -2.98 -11.96
C ALA A 68 -4.68 -4.37 -11.55
N PHE A 69 -3.95 -5.06 -12.44
CA PHE A 69 -3.31 -6.34 -12.12
C PHE A 69 -2.21 -6.20 -11.07
N TRP A 70 -1.40 -5.14 -11.13
CA TRP A 70 -0.41 -4.84 -10.10
C TRP A 70 -1.07 -4.67 -8.73
N PHE A 71 -2.14 -3.89 -8.65
CA PHE A 71 -2.89 -3.72 -7.40
C PHE A 71 -3.48 -5.02 -6.90
N LEU A 72 -4.03 -5.86 -7.78
CA LEU A 72 -4.52 -7.18 -7.41
C LEU A 72 -3.41 -8.04 -6.79
N LEU A 73 -2.24 -8.09 -7.43
CA LEU A 73 -1.10 -8.86 -6.96
C LEU A 73 -0.58 -8.35 -5.60
N MET A 74 -0.50 -7.04 -5.44
CA MET A 74 0.03 -6.40 -4.24
C MET A 74 -0.97 -6.31 -3.09
N SER A 75 -2.27 -6.44 -3.36
CA SER A 75 -3.31 -6.18 -2.37
C SER A 75 -3.15 -7.04 -1.10
N TYR A 76 -3.14 -8.37 -1.24
CA TYR A 76 -2.96 -9.25 -0.09
C TYR A 76 -1.63 -9.03 0.66
N PRO A 77 -0.45 -9.06 0.00
CA PRO A 77 0.81 -8.90 0.71
C PRO A 77 0.96 -7.51 1.33
N LEU A 78 0.49 -6.44 0.68
CA LEU A 78 0.53 -5.08 1.23
C LEU A 78 -0.28 -4.97 2.52
N PHE A 79 -1.54 -5.40 2.51
CA PHE A 79 -2.40 -5.29 3.69
C PHE A 79 -2.01 -6.26 4.82
N THR A 80 -1.36 -7.38 4.47
CA THR A 80 -0.67 -8.22 5.46
C THR A 80 0.45 -7.46 6.16
N ARG A 81 1.31 -6.75 5.41
CA ARG A 81 2.39 -5.93 5.99
C ARG A 81 1.87 -4.72 6.77
N VAL A 82 0.78 -4.10 6.32
CA VAL A 82 0.09 -3.03 7.06
C VAL A 82 -0.36 -3.55 8.42
N THR A 83 -0.92 -4.76 8.50
CA THR A 83 -1.31 -5.36 9.79
C THR A 83 -0.12 -5.58 10.70
N TRP A 84 0.98 -6.13 10.19
CA TRP A 84 2.19 -6.31 11.00
C TRP A 84 2.77 -4.97 11.48
N ARG A 85 2.67 -3.93 10.65
CA ARG A 85 3.07 -2.58 11.04
C ARG A 85 2.16 -2.03 12.14
N LEU A 86 0.85 -2.18 12.00
CA LEU A 86 -0.13 -1.76 13.01
C LEU A 86 0.10 -2.45 14.36
N ASN A 87 0.42 -3.75 14.35
CA ASN A 87 0.78 -4.50 15.56
C ASN A 87 2.04 -3.92 16.23
N ASP A 88 3.06 -3.62 15.43
CA ASP A 88 4.33 -3.03 15.86
C ASP A 88 4.16 -1.64 16.50
N VAL A 89 3.32 -0.77 15.93
CA VAL A 89 3.04 0.57 16.50
C VAL A 89 1.92 0.56 17.55
N GLY A 90 1.23 -0.56 17.75
CA GLY A 90 0.10 -0.67 18.69
C GLY A 90 -1.14 0.10 18.26
N LYS A 91 -1.38 0.22 16.96
CA LYS A 91 -2.58 0.87 16.41
C LYS A 91 -3.62 -0.20 16.06
N GLY A 92 -4.89 0.15 16.28
CA GLY A 92 -6.01 -0.75 15.99
C GLY A 92 -6.27 -0.92 14.48
N ARG A 93 -7.07 -1.93 14.14
CA ARG A 93 -7.46 -2.27 12.75
C ARG A 93 -8.18 -1.14 12.00
N PHE A 94 -8.74 -0.16 12.71
CA PHE A 94 -9.35 1.04 12.13
C PHE A 94 -8.44 1.71 11.09
N TRP A 95 -7.15 1.86 11.40
CA TRP A 95 -6.18 2.46 10.47
C TRP A 95 -5.96 1.60 9.23
N GLY A 96 -6.04 0.27 9.35
CA GLY A 96 -5.97 -0.66 8.22
C GLY A 96 -7.17 -0.51 7.28
N TYR A 97 -8.38 -0.37 7.84
CA TYR A 97 -9.58 -0.12 7.03
C TYR A 97 -9.57 1.26 6.39
N LEU A 98 -9.06 2.29 7.08
CA LEU A 98 -8.89 3.62 6.49
C LEU A 98 -7.94 3.60 5.30
N ALA A 99 -6.92 2.73 5.30
CA ALA A 99 -6.02 2.54 4.17
C ALA A 99 -6.65 1.85 2.95
N LEU A 100 -7.84 1.26 3.06
CA LEU A 100 -8.59 0.72 1.92
C LEU A 100 -9.25 1.82 1.10
N VAL A 101 -9.50 2.99 1.70
CA VAL A 101 -10.15 4.10 1.02
C VAL A 101 -9.14 4.73 0.06
N PRO A 102 -9.47 4.83 -1.25
CA PRO A 102 -8.64 5.51 -2.22
C PRO A 102 -8.31 6.94 -1.77
N TYR A 103 -7.13 7.43 -2.11
CA TYR A 103 -6.59 8.75 -1.71
C TYR A 103 -6.24 8.89 -0.22
N LEU A 104 -6.99 8.29 0.69
CA LEU A 104 -6.64 8.25 2.12
C LEU A 104 -5.50 7.28 2.42
N ASN A 105 -5.37 6.23 1.59
CA ASN A 105 -4.31 5.24 1.70
C ASN A 105 -2.89 5.84 1.80
N PHE A 106 -2.59 6.88 1.03
CA PHE A 106 -1.30 7.57 1.06
C PHE A 106 -0.98 8.10 2.46
N PHE A 107 -1.92 8.87 3.02
CA PHE A 107 -1.75 9.51 4.32
C PHE A 107 -1.58 8.46 5.42
N VAL A 108 -2.33 7.36 5.36
CA VAL A 108 -2.18 6.26 6.32
C VAL A 108 -0.80 5.61 6.20
N PHE A 109 -0.30 5.35 4.98
CA PHE A 109 1.02 4.74 4.82
C PHE A 109 2.14 5.66 5.29
N VAL A 110 2.10 6.95 4.95
CA VAL A 110 3.05 7.94 5.45
C VAL A 110 3.01 8.00 6.98
N TYR A 111 1.81 8.08 7.55
CA TYR A 111 1.63 8.08 9.01
C TYR A 111 2.23 6.82 9.67
N LEU A 112 1.98 5.63 9.13
CA LEU A 112 2.55 4.38 9.64
C LEU A 112 4.06 4.28 9.46
N CYS A 113 4.63 4.95 8.45
CA CYS A 113 6.07 5.06 8.26
C CYS A 113 6.71 6.03 9.26
N LEU A 114 5.99 7.02 9.78
CA LEU A 114 6.56 8.00 10.70
C LEU A 114 6.53 7.55 12.16
N LEU A 115 5.55 6.73 12.54
CA LEU A 115 5.42 6.26 13.93
C LEU A 115 6.65 5.44 14.36
N PRO A 116 7.15 5.62 15.59
CA PRO A 116 8.24 4.80 16.14
C PRO A 116 7.74 3.39 16.49
N THR A 117 8.63 2.40 16.45
CA THR A 117 8.29 1.03 16.87
C THR A 117 8.07 0.98 18.38
N LYS A 118 7.27 0.02 18.89
CA LYS A 118 7.11 -0.15 20.35
C LYS A 118 8.43 -0.39 21.08
N SER A 119 9.34 -1.16 20.47
CA SER A 119 10.66 -1.44 21.06
C SER A 119 11.50 -0.17 21.23
N GLU A 120 11.41 0.76 20.28
CA GLU A 120 12.18 2.02 20.29
C GLU A 120 11.64 3.01 21.35
N LYS A 121 10.38 2.85 21.81
CA LYS A 121 9.81 3.66 22.90
C LYS A 121 10.20 3.19 24.30
N ALA A 122 10.68 1.96 24.46
CA ALA A 122 11.06 1.42 25.76
C ALA A 122 12.47 1.88 26.19
N GLU A 123 13.23 2.49 25.29
CA GLU A 123 14.61 2.95 25.48
C GLU A 123 14.74 4.47 25.70
N VAL A 124 13.61 5.19 25.83
CA VAL A 124 13.54 6.64 26.11
C VAL A 124 12.82 6.87 27.43
#